data_AF-A0A967HV39-F1
#
_entry.id   AF-A0A967HV39-F1
#
_cell.length_a   1.000
_cell.length_b   1.000
_cell.length_c   1.000
_cell.angle_alpha   90.00
_cell.angle_beta   90.00
_cell.angle_gamma   90.00
#
_symmetry.space_group_name_H-M   'P 1'
#
loop_
_entity.id
_entity.type
_entity.pdbx_description
1 polymer ?
#
loop_
_entity_poly.entity_id
_entity_poly.type
_entity_poly.pdbx_seq_one_letter_code
_entity_poly.pdbx_strand_id
1 'polypeptide(L)'
;MLAASPNSDEDGDGLYDIVETGTGVYVSRLDTGSNPFDWDSDDDGRSDGWEVALGSDPNDPNDTNPLRLPALGPWGQALLFLALAGSAVRWHPVLSDSSVRASSRRGK
;
A
#
# COMPACT_ATOMS: atom_id res chain seq x y z
N MET A 1 15.18 24.66 -27.30
CA MET A 1 15.00 23.88 -26.07
C MET A 1 13.70 24.35 -25.48
N LEU A 2 12.70 23.47 -25.30
CA LEU A 2 11.60 23.81 -24.41
C LEU A 2 12.21 23.84 -23.02
N ALA A 3 12.08 24.98 -22.35
CA ALA A 3 12.40 25.05 -20.94
C ALA A 3 11.15 24.59 -20.19
N ALA A 4 11.34 23.64 -19.28
CA ALA A 4 10.34 23.23 -18.31
C ALA A 4 9.85 24.48 -17.56
N SER A 5 8.53 24.68 -17.51
CA SER A 5 7.95 25.83 -16.83
C SER A 5 7.85 25.50 -15.34
N PRO A 6 8.52 26.22 -14.43
CA PRO A 6 8.72 25.77 -13.04
C PRO A 6 7.42 25.48 -12.24
N ASN A 7 6.29 26.07 -12.62
CA ASN A 7 5.01 25.87 -11.91
C ASN A 7 4.04 24.98 -12.69
N SER A 8 4.53 24.32 -13.73
CA SER A 8 3.80 23.38 -14.56
C SER A 8 4.27 21.97 -14.23
N ASP A 9 3.54 21.00 -14.77
CA ASP A 9 3.72 19.55 -14.62
C ASP A 9 3.68 19.03 -16.06
N GLU A 10 4.85 18.95 -16.68
CA GLU A 10 5.01 18.88 -18.13
C GLU A 10 4.67 17.48 -18.69
N ASP A 11 4.89 16.43 -17.90
CA ASP A 11 4.58 15.03 -18.23
C ASP A 11 3.33 14.48 -17.51
N GLY A 12 2.79 15.21 -16.53
CA GLY A 12 1.53 14.87 -15.86
C GLY A 12 1.66 13.77 -14.81
N ASP A 13 2.85 13.60 -14.22
CA ASP A 13 3.14 12.58 -13.23
C ASP A 13 2.75 12.99 -11.79
N GLY A 14 2.44 14.28 -11.58
CA GLY A 14 2.04 14.87 -10.31
C GLY A 14 3.14 15.63 -9.56
N LEU A 15 4.33 15.79 -10.13
CA LEU A 15 5.38 16.70 -9.68
C LEU A 15 5.31 18.02 -10.47
N TYR A 16 5.84 19.08 -9.88
CA TYR A 16 6.01 20.34 -10.63
C TYR A 16 7.44 20.39 -11.15
N ASP A 17 7.65 20.89 -12.36
CA ASP A 17 8.96 20.98 -13.02
C ASP A 17 10.06 21.60 -12.14
N ILE A 18 9.71 22.52 -11.23
CA ILE A 18 10.68 23.13 -10.31
C ILE A 18 11.35 22.12 -9.36
N VAL A 19 10.70 21.00 -9.03
CA VAL A 19 11.29 19.96 -8.17
C VAL A 19 12.06 18.93 -8.99
N GLU A 20 11.85 18.89 -10.30
CA GLU A 20 12.42 17.92 -11.23
C GLU A 20 13.63 18.50 -11.98
N THR A 21 14.79 18.37 -11.35
CA THR A 21 15.99 19.10 -11.80
C THR A 21 16.70 18.48 -13.00
N GLY A 22 16.29 17.28 -13.44
CA GLY A 22 16.90 16.54 -14.55
C GLY A 22 18.36 16.17 -14.28
N THR A 23 18.77 16.07 -13.02
CA THR A 23 20.15 15.77 -12.61
C THR A 23 20.43 14.27 -12.51
N GLY A 24 19.39 13.44 -12.44
CA GLY A 24 19.48 12.00 -12.17
C GLY A 24 19.92 11.68 -10.73
N VAL A 25 19.82 12.64 -9.80
CA VAL A 25 20.24 12.47 -8.41
C VAL A 25 19.13 12.92 -7.47
N TYR A 26 18.55 11.99 -6.72
CA TYR A 26 17.55 12.32 -5.71
C TYR A 26 18.19 12.95 -4.47
N VAL A 27 17.89 14.24 -4.25
CA VAL A 27 18.30 14.97 -3.05
C VAL A 27 17.16 15.00 -2.04
N SER A 28 15.93 15.29 -2.49
CA SER A 28 14.73 15.34 -1.65
C SER A 28 13.44 15.47 -2.49
N ARG A 29 12.27 15.49 -1.84
CA ARG A 29 10.98 15.82 -2.50
C ARG A 29 10.89 17.21 -3.13
N LEU A 30 11.85 18.10 -2.85
CA LEU A 30 11.93 19.45 -3.44
C LEU A 30 13.02 19.56 -4.51
N ASP A 31 13.77 18.47 -4.74
CA ASP A 31 14.85 18.34 -5.72
C ASP A 31 15.04 16.84 -5.97
N THR A 32 14.16 16.30 -6.83
CA THR A 32 13.99 14.87 -7.07
C THR A 32 15.04 14.33 -8.03
N GLY A 33 15.67 15.20 -8.82
CA GLY A 33 16.59 14.80 -9.88
C GLY A 33 15.93 14.18 -11.11
N SER A 34 14.63 13.85 -11.05
CA SER A 34 13.83 13.33 -12.17
C SER A 34 13.75 14.32 -13.34
N ASN A 35 13.33 13.81 -14.49
CA ASN A 35 13.22 14.56 -15.73
C ASN A 35 11.81 15.14 -15.89
N PRO A 36 11.63 16.47 -15.96
CA PRO A 36 10.30 17.12 -16.03
C PRO A 36 9.49 16.83 -17.30
N PHE A 37 10.01 16.04 -18.22
CA PHE A 37 9.33 15.69 -19.48
C PHE A 37 9.18 14.18 -19.64
N ASP A 38 9.41 13.42 -18.58
CA ASP A 38 9.44 11.97 -18.59
C ASP A 38 8.73 11.44 -17.37
N TRP A 39 7.56 10.87 -17.60
CA TRP A 39 6.65 10.41 -16.55
C TRP A 39 7.26 9.33 -15.63
N ASP A 40 8.31 8.63 -16.08
CA ASP A 40 9.00 7.51 -15.42
C ASP A 40 10.50 7.61 -15.76
N SER A 41 11.26 8.34 -14.95
CA SER A 41 12.63 8.77 -15.27
C SER A 41 13.66 7.63 -15.28
N ASP A 42 13.35 6.49 -14.66
CA ASP A 42 14.23 5.33 -14.59
C ASP A 42 13.73 4.08 -15.34
N ASP A 43 12.60 4.22 -16.03
CA ASP A 43 11.98 3.22 -16.92
C ASP A 43 11.55 1.92 -16.18
N ASP A 44 11.15 2.00 -14.90
CA ASP A 44 10.72 0.84 -14.09
C ASP A 44 9.21 0.51 -14.18
N GLY A 45 8.44 1.43 -14.77
CA GLY A 45 6.99 1.35 -14.94
C GLY A 45 6.17 2.05 -13.84
N ARG A 46 6.79 2.85 -12.98
CA ARG A 46 6.16 3.72 -11.97
C ARG A 46 6.44 5.17 -12.32
N SER A 47 5.54 6.05 -11.87
CA SER A 47 5.74 7.48 -12.12
C SER A 47 6.61 8.11 -11.04
N ASP A 48 7.41 9.10 -11.39
CA ASP A 48 8.32 9.75 -10.44
C ASP A 48 7.51 10.33 -9.26
N GLY A 49 6.37 10.95 -9.54
CA GLY A 49 5.44 11.46 -8.53
C GLY A 49 4.84 10.40 -7.61
N TRP A 50 4.59 9.19 -8.11
CA TRP A 50 4.13 8.06 -7.30
C TRP A 50 5.22 7.57 -6.35
N GLU A 51 6.44 7.47 -6.87
CA GLU A 51 7.62 7.03 -6.14
C GLU A 51 8.01 8.02 -5.04
N VAL A 52 8.12 9.30 -5.40
CA VAL A 52 8.36 10.40 -4.46
C VAL A 52 7.26 10.44 -3.40
N ALA A 53 5.99 10.20 -3.75
CA ALA A 53 4.90 10.14 -2.78
C ALA A 53 5.10 9.02 -1.74
N LEU A 54 5.63 7.86 -2.15
CA LEU A 54 5.92 6.70 -1.28
C LEU A 54 7.31 6.73 -0.63
N GLY A 55 8.16 7.67 -1.07
CA GLY A 55 9.51 7.84 -0.54
C GLY A 55 10.51 6.83 -1.09
N SER A 56 10.39 6.46 -2.36
CA SER A 56 11.48 5.90 -3.17
C SER A 56 12.25 7.01 -3.91
N ASP A 57 13.41 6.62 -4.44
CA ASP A 57 14.19 7.38 -5.42
C ASP A 57 13.64 7.15 -6.84
N PRO A 58 13.15 8.19 -7.56
CA PRO A 58 12.61 8.07 -8.92
C PRO A 58 13.69 7.96 -10.02
N ASN A 59 14.96 7.80 -9.64
CA ASN A 59 16.08 7.64 -10.57
C ASN A 59 16.82 6.31 -10.35
N ASP A 60 16.25 5.37 -9.59
CA ASP A 60 16.79 4.04 -9.35
C ASP A 60 15.70 2.98 -9.57
N PRO A 61 15.75 2.23 -10.69
CA PRO A 61 14.69 1.29 -11.06
C PRO A 61 14.65 0.05 -10.14
N ASN A 62 15.54 -0.01 -9.15
CA ASN A 62 15.53 -1.04 -8.11
C ASN A 62 14.95 -0.54 -6.78
N ASP A 63 14.65 0.75 -6.62
CA ASP A 63 14.03 1.34 -5.44
C ASP A 63 12.50 1.41 -5.57
N THR A 64 11.87 0.26 -5.80
CA THR A 64 10.41 0.12 -6.01
C THR A 64 9.49 0.43 -4.80
N ASN A 65 9.97 1.15 -3.77
CA ASN A 65 9.46 1.18 -2.39
C ASN A 65 7.92 1.31 -2.24
N PRO A 66 7.17 0.22 -2.01
CA PRO A 66 5.71 0.26 -1.96
C PRO A 66 5.16 0.35 -0.52
N LEU A 67 5.77 1.16 0.34
CA LEU A 67 5.60 1.28 1.82
C LEU A 67 6.49 0.33 2.64
N ARG A 68 7.56 0.88 3.24
CA ARG A 68 8.21 0.31 4.42
C ARG A 68 7.29 0.34 5.65
N LEU A 69 6.25 -0.49 5.65
CA LEU A 69 5.79 -1.08 6.92
C LEU A 69 6.93 -2.00 7.41
N PRO A 70 7.20 -2.14 8.72
CA PRO A 70 7.92 -3.31 9.16
C PRO A 70 7.15 -4.49 8.59
N ALA A 71 7.80 -5.33 7.78
CA ALA A 71 7.16 -6.48 7.14
C ALA A 71 6.36 -7.22 8.22
N LEU A 72 5.05 -7.00 8.23
CA LEU A 72 4.22 -7.56 9.27
C LEU A 72 4.28 -9.04 9.02
N GLY A 73 4.79 -9.80 10.00
CA GLY A 73 4.76 -11.24 9.93
C GLY A 73 3.33 -11.73 9.68
N PRO A 74 3.11 -13.02 9.38
CA PRO A 74 1.81 -13.57 9.03
C PRO A 74 0.66 -13.12 9.98
N TRP A 75 0.98 -12.94 11.26
CA TRP A 75 0.07 -12.44 12.28
C TRP A 75 -0.26 -10.95 12.19
N GLY A 76 0.68 -10.08 11.84
CA GLY A 76 0.41 -8.64 11.70
C GLY A 76 -0.48 -8.35 10.49
N GLN A 77 -0.33 -9.10 9.40
CA GLN A 77 -1.24 -9.01 8.25
C GLN A 77 -2.63 -9.58 8.59
N ALA A 78 -2.69 -10.73 9.28
CA ALA A 78 -3.97 -11.29 9.74
C ALA A 78 -4.73 -10.32 10.66
N LEU A 79 -4.03 -9.63 11.56
CA LEU A 79 -4.62 -8.62 12.43
C LEU A 79 -5.08 -7.37 11.65
N LEU A 80 -4.33 -6.96 10.63
CA LEU A 80 -4.74 -5.86 9.74
C LEU A 80 -6.03 -6.20 8.99
N PHE A 81 -6.14 -7.41 8.44
CA PHE A 81 -7.38 -7.87 7.80
C PHE A 81 -8.56 -7.97 8.78
N LEU A 82 -8.33 -8.46 10.00
CA LEU A 82 -9.35 -8.50 11.05
C LEU A 82 -9.81 -7.10 11.47
N ALA A 83 -8.90 -6.13 11.52
CA ALA A 83 -9.21 -4.75 11.87
C ALA A 83 -9.99 -4.02 10.77
N LEU A 84 -9.69 -4.28 9.50
CA LEU A 84 -10.38 -3.69 8.35
C LEU A 84 -11.75 -4.33 8.08
N ALA A 85 -11.96 -5.60 8.47
CA ALA A 85 -13.19 -6.35 8.20
C ALA A 85 -14.36 -6.06 9.17
N GLY A 86 -14.29 -5.03 10.01
CA GLY A 86 -15.40 -4.44 10.77
C GLY A 86 -16.58 -5.36 11.14
N SER A 87 -16.48 -6.05 12.28
CA SER A 87 -17.57 -6.42 13.21
C SER A 87 -18.91 -6.93 12.63
N ALA A 88 -19.07 -8.25 12.50
CA ALA A 88 -20.41 -8.86 12.52
C ALA A 88 -20.38 -10.31 13.04
N VAL A 89 -20.01 -10.50 14.31
CA VAL A 89 -20.40 -11.75 15.00
C VAL A 89 -21.44 -11.38 16.05
N ARG A 90 -22.72 -11.50 15.66
CA ARG A 90 -23.82 -11.49 16.62
C ARG A 90 -23.88 -12.87 17.26
N TRP A 91 -23.39 -12.98 18.48
CA TRP A 91 -23.49 -14.19 19.28
C TRP A 91 -24.95 -14.43 19.72
N HIS A 92 -25.47 -15.64 19.50
CA HIS A 92 -26.65 -16.15 20.22
C HIS A 92 -26.24 -17.46 20.92
N PRO A 93 -26.25 -17.53 22.26
CA PRO A 93 -26.04 -18.79 22.97
C PRO A 93 -27.34 -19.59 22.91
N VAL A 94 -27.37 -20.67 22.12
CA VAL A 94 -28.35 -21.74 22.32
C VAL A 94 -27.84 -22.58 23.48
N LEU A 95 -28.52 -22.49 24.62
CA LEU A 95 -28.32 -23.40 25.74
C LEU A 95 -28.68 -24.81 25.28
N SER A 96 -27.72 -25.72 25.37
CA SER A 96 -27.95 -27.15 25.24
C SER A 96 -28.79 -27.62 26.42
N ASP A 97 -29.90 -28.29 26.17
CA ASP A 97 -30.43 -29.23 27.16
C ASP A 97 -30.42 -30.63 26.56
N SER A 98 -29.55 -31.46 27.13
CA SER A 98 -29.38 -32.87 26.82
C SER A 98 -29.72 -33.66 28.07
N SER A 99 -30.98 -34.09 28.18
CA SER A 99 -31.35 -35.14 29.13
C SER A 99 -31.51 -36.46 28.39
N VAL A 100 -30.39 -37.17 28.22
CA VAL A 100 -30.37 -38.61 27.95
C VAL A 100 -30.51 -39.35 29.28
N ARG A 101 -31.48 -40.28 29.37
CA ARG A 101 -31.46 -41.58 30.09
C ARG A 101 -32.90 -42.09 30.21
N ALA A 102 -33.23 -43.38 30.17
CA ALA A 102 -32.49 -44.62 29.96
C ALA A 102 -33.56 -45.71 29.70
N SER A 103 -33.18 -46.73 28.96
CA SER A 103 -33.95 -47.95 28.75
C SER A 103 -34.09 -48.79 30.04
N SER A 104 -35.24 -49.41 30.26
CA SER A 104 -35.33 -50.66 31.04
C SER A 104 -36.55 -51.50 30.66
N ARG A 105 -36.28 -52.81 30.57
CA ARG A 105 -37.09 -53.97 30.17
C ARG A 105 -38.28 -54.32 31.09
N ARG A 106 -39.13 -55.24 30.57
CA ARG A 106 -39.89 -56.35 31.24
C ARG A 106 -41.35 -55.98 31.60
N GLY A 107 -42.40 -56.75 31.30
CA GLY A 107 -42.62 -58.03 30.61
C GLY A 107 -44.08 -58.50 30.79
N LYS A 108 -44.49 -59.47 29.97
CA LYS A 108 -45.76 -60.24 29.93
C LYS A 108 -47.02 -59.53 29.46
#